data_AF-A0A837RDV4-F1
#
_entry.id   AF-A0A837RDV4-F1
#
_cell.length_a   1.000
_cell.length_b   1.000
_cell.length_c   1.000
_cell.angle_alpha   90.00
_cell.angle_beta   90.00
_cell.angle_gamma   90.00
#
_symmetry.space_group_name_H-M   'P 1'
#
loop_
_entity.id
_entity.type
_entity.pdbx_description
1 polymer ?
#
loop_
_entity_poly.entity_id
_entity_poly.type
_entity_poly.pdbx_seq_one_letter_code
_entity_poly.pdbx_strand_id
1 'polypeptide(L)'
;MKKLAMLVGADYIRCALFTIIAVYAVTASPTGQFKFHWTLVNGYLLSAYFVAHPLLMALVPKLTRHPFQLISAASKSLHQTTGNHQSLTEIYRNALNPVISRDMLLAKNDYQDDLMGITVAFIIHGCLQLLAWPLVIIIGTSRGIHYLWKVKIR
;
A
#
# COMPACT_ATOMS: atom_id res chain seq x y z
N MET A 1 -15.35 9.58 12.87
CA MET A 1 -15.88 9.20 11.53
C MET A 1 -15.13 9.86 10.38
N LYS A 2 -14.95 11.21 10.34
CA LYS A 2 -14.24 11.91 9.24
C LYS A 2 -12.83 11.36 8.92
N LYS A 3 -12.00 11.09 9.95
CA LYS A 3 -10.65 10.51 9.76
C LYS A 3 -10.65 9.11 9.16
N LEU A 4 -11.67 8.29 9.49
CA LEU A 4 -11.78 6.91 8.99
C LEU A 4 -12.30 6.92 7.55
N ALA A 5 -13.28 7.76 7.24
CA ALA A 5 -13.74 7.96 5.86
C ALA A 5 -12.64 8.51 4.95
N MET A 6 -11.82 9.45 5.43
CA MET A 6 -10.69 9.99 4.68
C MET A 6 -9.59 8.93 4.47
N LEU A 7 -9.30 8.12 5.50
CA LEU A 7 -8.32 7.03 5.40
C LEU A 7 -8.78 5.95 4.42
N VAL A 8 -10.04 5.52 4.52
CA VAL A 8 -10.65 4.53 3.62
C VAL A 8 -10.75 5.09 2.20
N GLY A 9 -11.11 6.36 2.03
CA GLY A 9 -11.20 7.01 0.72
C GLY A 9 -9.85 7.15 0.02
N ALA A 10 -8.80 7.52 0.77
CA ALA A 10 -7.44 7.59 0.22
C ALA A 10 -6.93 6.20 -0.22
N ASP A 11 -7.26 5.17 0.56
CA ASP A 11 -6.91 3.79 0.23
C ASP A 11 -7.69 3.25 -0.98
N TYR A 12 -8.98 3.59 -1.05
CA TYR A 12 -9.85 3.25 -2.17
C TYR A 12 -9.33 3.81 -3.50
N ILE A 13 -8.87 5.07 -3.52
CA ILE A 13 -8.29 5.70 -4.72
C ILE A 13 -7.00 4.98 -5.15
N ARG A 14 -6.16 4.55 -4.20
CA ARG A 14 -4.92 3.81 -4.51
C ARG A 14 -5.23 2.44 -5.12
N CYS A 15 -6.24 1.75 -4.59
CA CYS A 15 -6.71 0.48 -5.13
C CYS A 15 -7.48 0.61 -6.45
N ALA A 16 -8.03 1.79 -6.77
CA ALA A 16 -8.71 2.04 -8.04
C ALA A 16 -7.76 1.75 -9.22
N LEU A 17 -6.54 2.27 -9.15
CA LEU A 17 -5.53 2.10 -10.18
C LEU A 17 -5.13 0.63 -10.33
N PHE A 18 -4.96 -0.09 -9.22
CA PHE A 18 -4.71 -1.53 -9.23
C PHE A 18 -5.86 -2.30 -9.88
N THR A 19 -7.10 -1.96 -9.55
CA THR A 19 -8.30 -2.59 -10.11
C THR A 19 -8.38 -2.41 -11.60
N ILE A 20 -8.12 -1.20 -12.10
CA ILE A 20 -8.12 -0.90 -13.54
C ILE A 20 -7.08 -1.78 -14.25
N ILE A 21 -5.86 -1.87 -13.71
CA ILE A 21 -4.79 -2.70 -14.27
C ILE A 21 -5.18 -4.19 -14.24
N ALA A 22 -5.74 -4.68 -13.13
CA ALA A 22 -6.13 -6.08 -12.99
C ALA A 22 -7.28 -6.46 -13.94
N VAL A 23 -8.32 -5.62 -14.03
CA VAL A 23 -9.44 -5.83 -14.96
C VAL A 23 -8.94 -5.76 -16.39
N TYR A 24 -8.07 -4.80 -16.72
CA TYR A 24 -7.46 -4.72 -18.04
C TYR A 24 -6.64 -5.98 -18.36
N ALA A 25 -5.81 -6.47 -17.44
CA ALA A 25 -5.00 -7.66 -17.64
C ALA A 25 -5.83 -8.92 -17.90
N VAL A 26 -6.99 -9.05 -17.24
CA VAL A 26 -7.92 -10.18 -17.45
C VAL A 26 -8.74 -10.03 -18.74
N THR A 27 -8.98 -8.79 -19.17
CA THR A 27 -9.93 -8.48 -20.26
C THR A 27 -9.24 -8.23 -21.60
N ALA A 28 -7.98 -7.80 -21.59
CA ALA A 28 -7.24 -7.47 -22.79
C ALA A 28 -6.93 -8.74 -23.60
N SER A 29 -7.20 -8.69 -24.90
CA SER A 29 -6.73 -9.72 -25.82
C SER A 29 -5.21 -9.64 -25.98
N PRO A 30 -4.53 -10.72 -26.45
CA PRO A 30 -3.08 -10.69 -26.70
C PRO A 30 -2.63 -9.60 -27.68
N THR A 31 -3.58 -9.08 -28.47
CA THR A 31 -3.41 -7.96 -29.39
C THR A 31 -3.52 -6.57 -28.74
N GLY A 32 -3.72 -6.50 -27.42
CA GLY A 32 -3.85 -5.25 -26.66
C GLY A 32 -5.21 -4.55 -26.81
N GLN A 33 -6.17 -5.14 -27.51
CA GLN A 33 -7.51 -4.56 -27.63
C GLN A 33 -8.32 -4.85 -26.36
N PHE A 34 -8.90 -3.79 -25.79
CA PHE A 34 -9.83 -3.92 -24.68
C PHE A 34 -11.20 -4.32 -25.20
N LYS A 35 -11.57 -5.59 -25.01
CA LYS A 35 -12.92 -6.10 -25.28
C LYS A 35 -13.53 -6.56 -23.97
N PHE A 36 -14.39 -5.72 -23.39
CA PHE A 36 -15.01 -6.04 -22.10
C PHE A 36 -15.98 -7.21 -22.23
N HIS A 37 -15.63 -8.32 -21.60
CA HIS A 37 -16.50 -9.48 -21.45
C HIS A 37 -16.86 -9.64 -19.97
N TRP A 38 -18.14 -9.89 -19.69
CA TRP A 38 -18.60 -10.24 -18.36
C TRP A 38 -18.17 -11.68 -18.03
N THR A 39 -16.97 -11.82 -17.49
CA THR A 39 -16.45 -13.07 -16.95
C THR A 39 -16.67 -13.11 -15.43
N LEU A 40 -16.74 -14.32 -14.87
CA LEU A 40 -16.81 -14.50 -13.41
C LEU A 40 -15.63 -13.83 -12.69
N VAL A 41 -14.46 -13.80 -13.32
CA VAL A 41 -13.26 -13.15 -12.80
C VAL A 41 -13.42 -11.64 -12.74
N ASN A 42 -13.94 -11.01 -13.80
CA ASN A 42 -14.23 -9.57 -13.79
C ASN A 42 -15.30 -9.20 -12.77
N GLY A 43 -16.35 -10.03 -12.64
CA GLY A 43 -17.36 -9.87 -11.59
C GLY A 43 -16.77 -9.97 -10.18
N TYR A 44 -15.85 -10.92 -9.96
CA TYR A 44 -15.11 -11.02 -8.70
C TYR A 44 -14.25 -9.78 -8.44
N LEU A 45 -13.44 -9.33 -9.40
CA LEU A 45 -12.55 -8.18 -9.22
C LEU A 45 -13.32 -6.88 -8.94
N LEU A 46 -14.41 -6.63 -9.67
CA LEU A 46 -15.25 -5.46 -9.49
C LEU A 46 -16.00 -5.52 -8.15
N SER A 47 -16.59 -6.66 -7.80
CA SER A 47 -17.28 -6.80 -6.50
C SER A 47 -16.31 -6.73 -5.31
N ALA A 48 -15.09 -7.28 -5.47
CA ALA A 48 -14.04 -7.16 -4.48
C ALA A 48 -13.66 -5.70 -4.25
N TYR A 49 -13.53 -4.91 -5.32
CA TYR A 49 -13.23 -3.48 -5.23
C TYR A 49 -14.37 -2.65 -4.64
N PHE A 50 -15.60 -2.78 -5.16
CA PHE A 50 -16.73 -1.93 -4.77
C PHE A 50 -17.34 -2.31 -3.41
N VAL A 51 -17.30 -3.59 -3.03
CA VAL A 51 -18.03 -4.09 -1.85
C VAL A 51 -17.08 -4.66 -0.81
N ALA A 52 -16.31 -5.69 -1.17
CA ALA A 52 -15.55 -6.44 -0.17
C ALA A 52 -14.42 -5.61 0.46
N HIS A 53 -13.71 -4.82 -0.33
CA HIS A 53 -12.57 -4.02 0.11
C HIS A 53 -12.97 -2.88 1.09
N PRO A 54 -13.94 -1.99 0.78
CA PRO A 54 -14.38 -0.99 1.75
C PRO A 54 -14.99 -1.63 3.01
N LEU A 55 -15.67 -2.76 2.86
CA LEU A 55 -16.20 -3.52 4.00
C LEU A 55 -15.08 -4.09 4.88
N LEU A 56 -14.03 -4.65 4.28
CA LEU A 56 -12.85 -5.15 4.99
C LEU A 56 -12.16 -4.03 5.79
N MET A 57 -12.03 -2.84 5.19
CA MET A 57 -11.42 -1.70 5.87
C MET A 57 -12.29 -1.12 6.98
N ALA A 58 -13.62 -1.21 6.85
CA ALA A 58 -14.53 -0.90 7.94
C ALA A 58 -14.45 -1.93 9.09
N LEU A 59 -14.28 -3.21 8.77
CA LEU A 59 -14.19 -4.31 9.73
C LEU A 59 -12.86 -4.31 10.51
N VAL A 60 -11.75 -4.00 9.82
CA VAL A 60 -10.39 -4.03 10.36
C VAL A 60 -9.61 -2.78 9.91
N PRO A 61 -9.84 -1.62 10.56
CA PRO A 61 -9.16 -0.35 10.21
C PRO A 61 -7.67 -0.32 10.58
N LYS A 62 -7.12 -1.42 11.11
CA LYS A 62 -5.69 -1.58 11.33
C LYS A 62 -4.96 -1.98 10.03
N LEU A 63 -5.66 -2.61 9.08
CA LEU A 63 -5.11 -3.02 7.79
C LEU A 63 -4.83 -1.83 6.85
N THR A 64 -5.55 -0.72 7.01
CA THR A 64 -5.33 0.52 6.25
C THR A 64 -4.12 1.33 6.72
N ARG A 65 -3.46 0.93 7.81
CA ARG A 65 -2.21 1.57 8.24
C ARG A 65 -1.04 0.83 7.62
N HIS A 66 -0.26 1.52 6.79
CA HIS A 66 1.00 1.02 6.23
C HIS A 66 2.03 0.81 7.35
N PRO A 67 2.36 -0.44 7.74
CA PRO A 67 3.34 -0.67 8.80
C PRO A 67 4.78 -0.80 8.25
N PHE A 68 4.94 -0.86 6.92
CA PHE A 68 6.22 -1.12 6.26
C PHE A 68 6.79 0.18 5.69
N GLN A 69 7.72 0.78 6.43
CA GLN A 69 8.67 1.76 5.88
C GLN A 69 9.92 0.99 5.47
N LEU A 70 10.19 0.95 4.16
CA LEU A 70 11.42 0.36 3.63
C LEU A 70 12.47 1.46 3.56
N ILE A 71 13.50 1.33 4.39
CA ILE A 71 14.65 2.23 4.40
C ILE A 71 15.82 1.45 3.81
N SER A 72 16.45 1.97 2.75
CA SER A 72 17.61 1.30 2.16
C SER A 72 18.80 1.29 3.11
N ALA A 73 19.67 0.29 2.98
CA ALA A 73 20.91 0.24 3.73
C ALA A 73 21.83 1.45 3.42
N ALA A 74 21.71 2.01 2.22
CA ALA A 74 22.41 3.23 1.81
C ALA A 74 21.91 4.44 2.62
N SER A 75 20.61 4.70 2.68
CA SER A 75 20.04 5.78 3.50
C SER A 75 20.40 5.61 4.98
N LYS A 76 20.26 4.38 5.50
CA LYS A 76 20.56 4.05 6.89
C LYS A 76 22.02 4.34 7.25
N SER A 77 22.97 3.94 6.39
CA SER A 77 24.41 4.19 6.63
C SER A 77 24.79 5.67 6.50
N LEU A 78 24.21 6.40 5.54
CA LEU A 78 24.45 7.84 5.44
C LEU A 78 23.86 8.61 6.63
N HIS A 79 22.66 8.25 7.12
CA HIS A 79 22.05 8.86 8.32
C HIS A 79 22.84 8.56 9.60
N GLN A 80 23.35 7.33 9.76
CA GLN A 80 24.24 6.99 10.89
C GLN A 80 25.52 7.85 10.89
N THR A 81 26.03 8.17 9.70
CA THR A 81 27.21 9.04 9.55
C THR A 81 26.85 10.53 9.74
N THR A 82 25.56 10.92 9.69
CA THR A 82 25.10 12.31 9.90
C THR A 82 24.83 12.61 11.37
N GLY A 83 24.47 11.60 12.18
CA GLY A 83 24.27 11.74 13.62
C GLY A 83 25.55 12.06 14.42
N ASN A 84 26.73 11.83 13.84
CA ASN A 84 28.01 12.31 14.38
C ASN A 84 28.25 13.74 13.89
N HIS A 85 28.48 14.66 14.82
CA HIS A 85 28.57 16.12 14.62
C HIS A 85 29.34 16.50 13.35
N GLN A 86 28.63 17.01 12.35
CA GLN A 86 29.24 17.56 11.14
C GLN A 86 29.94 18.87 11.48
N SER A 87 31.25 18.91 11.29
CA SER A 87 32.00 20.17 11.39
C SER A 87 31.73 21.05 10.16
N LEU A 88 31.74 22.37 10.33
CA LEU A 88 31.49 23.34 9.24
C LEU A 88 32.44 23.12 8.04
N THR A 89 33.66 22.67 8.33
CA THR A 89 34.67 22.25 7.35
C THR A 89 34.26 21.04 6.49
N GLU A 90 33.55 20.05 7.05
CA GLU A 90 33.06 18.90 6.29
C GLU A 90 31.90 19.29 5.37
N ILE A 91 31.01 20.19 5.82
CA ILE A 91 29.91 20.72 5.01
C ILE A 91 30.48 21.48 3.81
N TYR A 92 31.45 22.36 4.04
CA TYR A 92 32.11 23.13 2.98
C TYR A 92 32.83 22.22 1.96
N ARG A 93 33.55 21.20 2.44
CA ARG A 93 34.24 20.23 1.57
C ARG A 93 33.27 19.39 0.75
N ASN A 94 32.12 19.02 1.32
CA ASN A 94 31.07 18.28 0.62
C ASN A 94 30.34 19.12 -0.42
N ALA A 95 30.13 20.42 -0.15
CA ALA A 95 29.51 21.35 -1.09
C ALA A 95 30.40 21.63 -2.32
N LEU A 96 31.73 21.57 -2.15
CA LEU A 96 32.69 21.78 -3.23
C LEU A 96 33.02 20.52 -4.04
N ASN A 97 32.45 19.34 -3.71
CA ASN A 97 32.74 18.12 -4.45
C ASN A 97 32.10 18.19 -5.85
N PRO A 98 32.89 18.17 -6.94
CA PRO A 98 32.37 18.39 -8.29
C PRO A 98 31.61 17.19 -8.88
N VAL A 99 31.72 16.01 -8.26
CA VAL A 99 31.06 14.80 -8.77
C VAL A 99 29.63 14.72 -8.24
N ILE A 100 29.46 14.61 -6.92
CA ILE A 100 28.16 14.53 -6.24
C ILE A 100 28.38 14.95 -4.76
N SER A 101 27.54 15.86 -4.24
CA SER A 101 27.56 16.20 -2.81
C SER A 101 26.83 15.13 -1.98
N ARG A 102 27.25 14.96 -0.73
CA ARG A 102 26.65 14.00 0.20
C ARG A 102 25.17 14.29 0.44
N ASP A 103 24.79 15.56 0.53
CA ASP A 103 23.39 15.97 0.71
C ASP A 103 22.53 15.60 -0.50
N MET A 104 23.11 15.66 -1.70
CA MET A 104 22.44 15.20 -2.92
C MET A 104 22.25 13.68 -2.95
N LEU A 105 23.19 12.91 -2.39
CA LEU A 105 23.04 11.45 -2.22
C LEU A 105 21.98 11.08 -1.20
N LEU A 106 21.95 11.79 -0.06
CA LEU A 106 20.90 11.63 0.96
C LEU A 106 19.53 11.92 0.36
N ALA A 107 19.35 13.10 -0.25
CA ALA A 107 18.08 13.47 -0.87
C ALA A 107 17.64 12.50 -1.96
N LYS A 108 18.58 11.99 -2.78
CA LYS A 108 18.28 10.99 -3.81
C LYS A 108 17.86 9.65 -3.20
N ASN A 109 18.55 9.19 -2.16
CA ASN A 109 18.23 7.93 -1.51
C ASN A 109 16.89 8.02 -0.75
N ASP A 110 16.64 9.13 -0.05
CA ASP A 110 15.36 9.38 0.62
C ASP A 110 14.21 9.38 -0.38
N TYR A 111 14.39 10.04 -1.53
CA TYR A 111 13.42 10.02 -2.62
C TYR A 111 13.18 8.60 -3.16
N GLN A 112 14.23 7.79 -3.32
CA GLN A 112 14.09 6.40 -3.77
C GLN A 112 13.40 5.52 -2.72
N ASP A 113 13.70 5.71 -1.44
CA ASP A 113 13.07 4.98 -0.34
C ASP A 113 11.58 5.31 -0.24
N ASP A 114 11.20 6.58 -0.41
CA ASP A 114 9.80 7.00 -0.46
C ASP A 114 9.05 6.36 -1.64
N LEU A 115 9.64 6.36 -2.84
CA LEU A 115 9.06 5.70 -4.01
C LEU A 115 8.88 4.19 -3.80
N MET A 116 9.87 3.55 -3.19
CA MET A 116 9.80 2.13 -2.88
C MET A 116 8.73 1.83 -1.84
N GLY A 117 8.62 2.67 -0.80
CA GLY A 117 7.54 2.62 0.18
C GLY A 117 6.15 2.72 -0.46
N ILE A 118 5.96 3.68 -1.37
CA ILE A 118 4.69 3.86 -2.11
C ILE A 118 4.39 2.64 -3.00
N THR A 119 5.40 2.10 -3.67
CA THR A 119 5.21 0.96 -4.59
C THR A 119 4.86 -0.32 -3.82
N VAL A 120 5.54 -0.58 -2.70
CA VAL A 120 5.24 -1.75 -1.86
C VAL A 120 3.88 -1.61 -1.19
N ALA A 121 3.54 -0.41 -0.73
CA ALA A 121 2.20 -0.08 -0.27
C ALA A 121 1.13 -0.43 -1.32
N PHE A 122 1.34 -0.02 -2.57
CA PHE A 122 0.45 -0.31 -3.70
C PHE A 122 0.29 -1.82 -3.94
N ILE A 123 1.38 -2.58 -3.94
CA ILE A 123 1.35 -4.04 -4.13
C ILE A 123 0.59 -4.73 -2.99
N ILE A 124 0.89 -4.38 -1.73
CA ILE A 124 0.24 -4.99 -0.56
C ILE A 124 -1.28 -4.76 -0.62
N HIS A 125 -1.70 -3.54 -0.93
CA HIS A 125 -3.12 -3.19 -0.97
C HIS A 125 -3.82 -3.83 -2.19
N GLY A 126 -3.13 -3.96 -3.32
CA GLY A 126 -3.61 -4.74 -4.47
C GLY A 126 -3.81 -6.22 -4.14
N CYS A 127 -2.83 -6.86 -3.49
CA CYS A 127 -2.97 -8.24 -3.00
C CYS A 127 -4.12 -8.38 -1.98
N LEU A 128 -4.25 -7.40 -1.09
CA LEU A 128 -5.31 -7.38 -0.10
C LEU A 128 -6.70 -7.24 -0.75
N GLN A 129 -6.81 -6.50 -1.85
CA GLN A 129 -8.02 -6.43 -2.66
C GLN A 129 -8.36 -7.78 -3.29
N LEU A 130 -7.38 -8.49 -3.85
CA LEU A 130 -7.59 -9.83 -4.42
C LEU A 130 -8.08 -10.83 -3.37
N LEU A 131 -7.67 -10.66 -2.11
CA LEU A 131 -8.09 -11.49 -0.97
C LEU A 131 -9.26 -10.89 -0.18
N ALA A 132 -9.89 -9.80 -0.65
CA ALA A 132 -10.87 -9.09 0.14
C ALA A 132 -12.10 -9.95 0.48
N TRP A 133 -12.65 -10.65 -0.52
CA TRP A 133 -13.79 -11.56 -0.33
C TRP A 133 -13.51 -12.70 0.67
N PRO A 134 -12.44 -13.51 0.52
CA PRO A 134 -12.16 -14.56 1.49
C PRO A 134 -11.91 -14.00 2.90
N LEU A 135 -11.23 -12.87 3.03
CA LEU A 135 -11.00 -12.25 4.34
C LEU A 135 -12.30 -11.75 4.99
N VAL A 136 -13.19 -11.11 4.23
CA VAL A 136 -14.51 -10.68 4.72
C VAL A 136 -15.33 -11.87 5.21
N ILE A 137 -15.33 -12.98 4.46
CA ILE A 137 -16.07 -14.20 4.84
C ILE A 137 -15.49 -14.79 6.14
N ILE A 138 -14.17 -14.90 6.26
CA ILE A 138 -13.50 -15.44 7.45
C ILE A 138 -13.81 -14.58 8.68
N ILE A 139 -13.68 -13.25 8.57
CA ILE A 139 -13.94 -12.33 9.68
C ILE A 139 -15.43 -12.32 10.04
N GLY A 140 -16.31 -12.32 9.04
CA GLY A 140 -17.76 -12.34 9.22
C GLY A 140 -18.24 -13.60 9.94
N THR A 141 -17.78 -14.77 9.51
CA THR A 141 -18.11 -16.06 10.13
C THR A 141 -17.56 -16.16 11.55
N SER A 142 -16.31 -15.74 11.78
CA SER A 142 -15.71 -15.71 13.13
C SER A 142 -16.51 -14.83 14.10
N ARG A 143 -16.88 -13.61 13.69
CA ARG A 143 -17.72 -12.72 14.51
C ARG A 143 -19.13 -13.27 14.74
N GLY A 144 -19.73 -13.87 13.72
CA GLY A 144 -21.04 -14.51 13.82
C GLY A 144 -21.06 -15.66 14.82
N ILE A 145 -20.08 -16.55 14.75
CA ILE A 145 -19.92 -17.67 15.69
C ILE A 145 -19.74 -17.15 17.12
N HIS A 146 -18.88 -16.16 17.32
CA HIS A 146 -18.65 -15.57 18.64
C HIS A 146 -19.92 -14.89 19.22
N TYR A 147 -20.72 -14.24 18.38
CA TYR A 147 -21.99 -13.65 18.81
C TYR A 147 -23.01 -14.71 19.21
N LEU A 148 -23.17 -15.75 18.39
CA LEU A 148 -24.05 -16.89 18.70
C LEU A 148 -23.65 -17.58 20.01
N TRP A 149 -22.35 -17.70 20.27
CA TRP A 149 -21.85 -18.30 21.49
C TRP A 149 -22.16 -17.45 22.74
N LYS A 150 -22.04 -16.12 22.64
CA LYS A 150 -22.45 -15.20 23.72
C LYS A 150 -23.96 -15.22 24.00
N VAL A 151 -24.79 -15.34 22.96
CA VAL A 151 -26.24 -15.42 23.13
C VAL A 151 -26.64 -16.74 23.79
N LYS A 152 -25.94 -17.85 23.48
CA LYS A 152 -26.25 -19.18 24.03
C LYS A 152 -25.85 -19.35 25.51
N ILE A 153 -24.90 -18.55 26.01
CA ILE A 153 -24.40 -18.62 27.40
C ILE A 153 -25.23 -17.76 28.36
N ARG A 154 -26.13 -16.92 27.84
CA ARG A 154 -27.03 -16.06 28.62
C ARG A 154 -28.41 -16.68 28.76
#